data_AF-A0A352DWJ7-F1
#
_entry.id   AF-A0A352DWJ7-F1
#
_cell.length_a   1.000
_cell.length_b   1.000
_cell.length_c   1.000
_cell.angle_alpha   90.00
_cell.angle_beta   90.00
_cell.angle_gamma   90.00
#
_symmetry.space_group_name_H-M   'P 1'
#
loop_
_entity.id
_entity.type
_entity.pdbx_description
1 polymer ?
#
loop_
_entity_poly.entity_id
_entity_poly.type
_entity_poly.pdbx_seq_one_letter_code
_entity_poly.pdbx_strand_id
1 'polypeptide(L)'
;MTFGEHLEELRTCLIRASLGLAVAVLLGLFVARPVVHLIEQPLKRALGDYYTSAALDTFDGWRPRVDGGTPLPYSRDEVVDAVERHGLSFELREVHPDRLARALGTAPSVDAAEDAPAPTTFATDDLVPVLLWQPLARDPRVSITTLSAQEAFGIYVKAALLVGIVLASPWIFYQLWTFVAAGLYSHEKRWVWTFLPLSIGLFLAGVSLAFFFVFDFVLSYLLQF
;
A
#
# COMPACT_ATOMS: atom_id res chain seq x y z
N MET A 1 24.24 28.86 35.88
CA MET A 1 24.70 28.97 34.49
C MET A 1 24.26 30.31 33.96
N THR A 2 25.12 31.00 33.23
CA THR A 2 24.74 32.23 32.53
C THR A 2 23.90 31.87 31.30
N PHE A 3 23.03 32.77 30.82
CA PHE A 3 22.23 32.50 29.60
C PHE A 3 23.09 32.13 28.38
N GLY A 4 24.31 32.67 28.30
CA GLY A 4 25.27 32.33 27.24
C GLY A 4 25.74 30.88 27.29
N GLU A 5 26.07 30.36 28.48
CA GLU A 5 26.48 28.96 28.68
C GLU A 5 25.36 27.98 28.27
N HIS A 6 24.10 28.31 28.57
CA HIS A 6 22.97 27.48 28.20
C HIS A 6 22.74 27.42 26.68
N LEU A 7 22.95 28.53 25.96
CA LEU A 7 22.91 28.56 24.50
C LEU A 7 24.06 27.76 23.86
N GLU A 8 25.23 27.76 24.50
CA GLU A 8 26.39 26.99 24.03
C GLU A 8 26.17 25.47 24.21
N GLU A 9 25.55 25.07 25.32
CA GLU A 9 25.08 23.70 25.54
C GLU A 9 24.02 23.29 24.50
N LEU A 10 23.04 24.15 24.23
CA LEU A 10 22.02 23.90 23.20
C LEU A 10 22.68 23.63 21.84
N ARG A 11 23.60 24.50 21.41
CA ARG A 11 24.31 24.34 20.13
C ARG A 11 25.06 23.01 20.09
N THR A 12 25.79 22.69 21.15
CA THR A 12 26.60 21.47 21.22
C THR A 12 25.73 20.21 21.19
N CYS A 13 24.63 20.20 21.93
CA CYS A 13 23.68 19.09 21.93
C CYS A 13 23.04 18.93 20.55
N LEU A 14 22.65 20.04 19.91
CA LEU A 14 22.02 20.04 18.59
C LEU A 14 22.97 19.54 17.50
N ILE A 15 24.25 19.94 17.51
CA ILE A 15 25.26 19.43 16.56
C ILE A 15 25.52 17.94 16.78
N ARG A 16 25.61 17.47 18.03
CA ARG A 16 25.82 16.04 18.33
C ARG A 16 24.60 15.21 17.95
N ALA A 17 23.40 15.72 18.20
CA ALA A 17 22.15 15.07 17.82
C ALA A 17 22.01 14.97 16.31
N SER A 18 22.30 16.05 15.57
CA SER A 18 22.23 16.07 14.10
C SER A 18 23.28 15.15 13.47
N LEU A 19 24.49 15.10 14.01
CA LEU A 19 25.54 14.19 13.53
C LEU A 19 25.17 12.72 13.80
N GLY A 20 24.62 12.42 14.98
CA GLY A 20 24.10 11.08 15.30
C GLY A 20 22.94 10.68 14.38
N LEU A 21 22.01 11.60 14.11
CA LEU A 21 20.92 11.37 13.16
C LEU A 21 21.46 11.13 11.74
N ALA A 22 22.44 11.90 11.27
CA ALA A 22 23.04 11.72 9.95
C ALA A 22 23.67 10.32 9.81
N VAL A 23 24.43 9.87 10.82
CA VAL A 23 25.00 8.52 10.85
C VAL A 23 23.90 7.45 10.86
N ALA A 24 22.87 7.63 11.68
CA ALA A 24 21.75 6.68 11.75
C ALA A 24 20.94 6.62 10.46
N VAL A 25 20.75 7.73 9.75
CA VAL A 25 20.11 7.77 8.42
C VAL A 25 20.98 7.07 7.38
N LEU A 26 22.30 7.27 7.41
CA LEU A 26 23.23 6.54 6.54
C LEU A 26 23.17 5.03 6.79
N LEU A 27 23.10 4.60 8.06
CA LEU A 27 22.86 3.18 8.41
C LEU A 27 21.45 2.73 7.99
N GLY A 28 20.45 3.60 8.14
CA GLY A 28 19.07 3.39 7.74
C GLY A 28 18.94 3.13 6.25
N LEU A 29 19.79 3.71 5.39
CA LEU A 29 19.82 3.39 3.96
C LEU A 29 20.09 1.90 3.72
N PHE A 30 20.96 1.25 4.49
CA PHE A 30 21.20 -0.19 4.34
C PHE A 30 20.01 -1.04 4.83
N VAL A 31 19.28 -0.56 5.83
CA VAL A 31 18.14 -1.25 6.46
C VAL A 31 16.79 -0.89 5.81
N ALA A 32 16.75 0.11 4.93
CA ALA A 32 15.50 0.58 4.34
C ALA A 32 14.80 -0.47 3.46
N ARG A 33 15.55 -1.32 2.75
CA ARG A 33 14.99 -2.36 1.88
C ARG A 33 14.04 -3.32 2.61
N PRO A 34 14.47 -4.00 3.71
CA PRO A 34 13.58 -4.89 4.44
C PRO A 34 12.41 -4.13 5.07
N VAL A 35 12.59 -2.89 5.49
CA VAL A 35 11.51 -2.10 6.10
C VAL A 35 10.43 -1.73 5.08
N VAL A 36 10.81 -1.33 3.86
CA VAL A 36 9.83 -1.11 2.78
C VAL A 36 9.03 -2.38 2.55
N HIS A 37 9.67 -3.54 2.45
CA HIS A 37 8.97 -4.81 2.31
C HIS A 37 8.01 -5.11 3.47
N LEU A 38 8.42 -4.75 4.70
CA LEU A 38 7.62 -4.90 5.91
C LEU A 38 6.34 -4.04 5.85
N ILE A 39 6.41 -2.84 5.27
CA ILE A 39 5.26 -1.95 5.05
C ILE A 39 4.38 -2.42 3.88
N GLU A 40 4.98 -2.95 2.82
CA GLU A 40 4.24 -3.40 1.63
C GLU A 40 3.32 -4.59 1.90
N GLN A 41 3.71 -5.51 2.79
CA GLN A 41 2.94 -6.71 3.08
C GLN A 41 1.51 -6.45 3.60
N PRO A 42 1.31 -5.69 4.70
CA PRO A 42 -0.02 -5.38 5.19
C PRO A 42 -0.87 -4.65 4.13
N LEU A 43 -0.24 -3.75 3.36
CA LEU A 43 -0.91 -3.06 2.26
C LEU A 43 -1.42 -4.01 1.17
N LYS A 44 -0.59 -4.94 0.71
CA LYS A 44 -0.99 -5.92 -0.32
C LYS A 44 -2.08 -6.86 0.17
N ARG A 45 -2.08 -7.23 1.45
CA ARG A 45 -3.15 -8.04 2.06
C ARG A 45 -4.47 -7.26 2.08
N ALA A 46 -4.46 -6.04 2.63
CA ALA A 46 -5.66 -5.20 2.70
C ALA A 46 -6.25 -4.90 1.30
N LEU A 47 -5.41 -4.63 0.30
CA LEU A 47 -5.84 -4.46 -1.08
C LEU A 47 -6.43 -5.75 -1.66
N GLY A 48 -5.77 -6.90 -1.43
CA GLY A 48 -6.25 -8.20 -1.91
C GLY A 48 -7.63 -8.56 -1.36
N ASP A 49 -7.83 -8.35 -0.05
CA ASP A 49 -9.12 -8.58 0.60
C ASP A 49 -10.20 -7.64 0.04
N TYR A 50 -9.88 -6.35 -0.10
CA TYR A 50 -10.80 -5.37 -0.68
C TYR A 50 -11.21 -5.73 -2.12
N TYR A 51 -10.26 -6.02 -3.00
CA TYR A 51 -10.57 -6.35 -4.39
C TYR A 51 -11.29 -7.69 -4.53
N THR A 52 -11.05 -8.64 -3.62
CA THR A 52 -11.82 -9.88 -3.53
C THR A 52 -13.29 -9.59 -3.22
N SER A 53 -13.56 -8.81 -2.18
CA SER A 53 -14.93 -8.41 -1.83
C SER A 53 -15.59 -7.59 -2.95
N ALA A 54 -14.87 -6.62 -3.52
CA ALA A 54 -15.38 -5.80 -4.61
C ALA A 54 -15.69 -6.60 -5.89
N ALA A 55 -14.92 -7.66 -6.17
CA ALA A 55 -15.19 -8.57 -7.27
C ALA A 55 -16.51 -9.33 -7.05
N LEU A 56 -16.73 -9.87 -5.85
CA LEU A 56 -17.98 -10.56 -5.50
C LEU A 56 -19.20 -9.63 -5.55
N ASP A 57 -19.07 -8.40 -5.04
CA ASP A 57 -20.13 -7.39 -5.12
C ASP A 57 -20.46 -7.02 -6.56
N THR A 58 -19.44 -6.90 -7.42
CA THR A 58 -19.62 -6.66 -8.85
C THR A 58 -20.38 -7.80 -9.52
N PHE A 59 -20.08 -9.05 -9.16
CA PHE A 59 -20.77 -10.22 -9.68
C PHE A 59 -22.24 -10.25 -9.24
N ASP A 60 -22.51 -10.06 -7.95
CA ASP A 60 -23.87 -10.11 -7.37
C ASP A 60 -24.76 -8.96 -7.87
N GLY A 61 -24.16 -7.77 -8.03
CA GLY A 61 -24.83 -6.57 -8.52
C GLY A 61 -25.02 -6.51 -10.03
N TRP A 62 -24.33 -7.35 -10.81
CA TRP A 62 -24.44 -7.31 -12.25
C TRP A 62 -25.84 -7.70 -12.73
N ARG A 63 -26.31 -6.99 -13.75
CA ARG A 63 -27.57 -7.23 -14.44
C ARG A 63 -27.35 -7.07 -15.94
N PRO A 64 -28.02 -7.88 -16.78
CA PRO A 64 -27.94 -7.73 -18.23
C PRO A 64 -28.50 -6.36 -18.66
N ARG A 65 -27.93 -5.78 -19.72
CA ARG A 65 -28.40 -4.49 -20.26
C ARG A 65 -29.82 -4.54 -20.81
N VAL A 66 -30.22 -5.70 -21.34
CA VAL A 66 -31.54 -5.96 -21.90
C VAL A 66 -32.28 -6.97 -21.03
N ASP A 67 -33.57 -6.75 -20.82
CA ASP A 67 -34.43 -7.70 -20.11
C ASP A 67 -34.45 -9.05 -20.84
N GLY A 68 -34.04 -10.12 -20.14
CA GLY A 68 -33.90 -11.46 -20.73
C GLY A 68 -32.57 -11.71 -21.45
N GLY A 69 -31.57 -10.83 -21.29
CA GLY A 69 -30.22 -11.04 -21.80
C GLY A 69 -29.51 -12.26 -21.20
N THR A 70 -28.38 -12.66 -21.80
CA THR A 70 -27.60 -13.84 -21.38
C THR A 70 -27.10 -13.67 -19.93
N PRO A 71 -27.36 -14.62 -19.03
CA PRO A 71 -26.83 -14.57 -17.66
C PRO A 71 -25.30 -14.77 -17.64
N LEU A 72 -24.68 -14.48 -16.50
CA LEU A 72 -23.25 -14.76 -16.30
C LEU A 72 -23.00 -16.27 -16.42
N PRO A 73 -21.88 -16.67 -17.07
CA PRO A 73 -21.59 -18.07 -17.37
C PRO A 73 -21.12 -18.90 -16.17
N TYR A 74 -20.83 -18.26 -15.03
CA TYR A 74 -20.38 -18.91 -13.80
C TYR A 74 -21.43 -18.78 -12.72
N SER A 75 -21.49 -19.77 -11.83
CA SER A 75 -22.27 -19.66 -10.59
C SER A 75 -21.52 -18.84 -9.53
N ARG A 76 -22.25 -18.29 -8.56
CA ARG A 76 -21.66 -17.53 -7.45
C ARG A 76 -20.64 -18.36 -6.69
N ASP A 77 -20.94 -19.63 -6.42
CA ASP A 77 -20.06 -20.51 -5.66
C ASP A 77 -18.74 -20.81 -6.38
N GLU A 78 -18.78 -20.96 -7.72
CA GLU A 78 -17.57 -21.11 -8.54
C GLU A 78 -16.71 -19.84 -8.53
N VAL A 79 -17.35 -18.66 -8.57
CA VAL A 79 -16.62 -17.38 -8.50
C VAL A 79 -15.98 -17.20 -7.13
N VAL A 80 -16.71 -17.50 -6.05
CA VAL A 80 -16.17 -17.47 -4.68
C VAL A 80 -14.98 -18.43 -4.55
N ASP A 81 -15.10 -19.65 -5.05
CA ASP A 81 -14.01 -20.63 -5.07
C ASP A 81 -12.76 -20.11 -5.82
N ALA A 82 -12.97 -19.55 -7.01
CA ALA A 82 -11.91 -18.99 -7.84
C ALA A 82 -11.19 -17.81 -7.15
N VAL A 83 -11.94 -16.92 -6.49
CA VAL A 83 -11.36 -15.73 -5.84
C VAL A 83 -10.70 -16.09 -4.51
N GLU A 84 -11.41 -16.77 -3.61
CA GLU A 84 -10.94 -17.03 -2.25
C GLU A 84 -9.89 -18.15 -2.18
N ARG A 85 -10.09 -19.26 -2.90
CA ARG A 85 -9.17 -20.41 -2.81
C ARG A 85 -8.03 -20.35 -3.81
N HIS A 86 -8.31 -19.83 -5.01
CA HIS A 86 -7.31 -19.78 -6.08
C HIS A 86 -6.63 -18.41 -6.22
N GLY A 87 -7.05 -17.40 -5.44
CA GLY A 87 -6.43 -16.07 -5.46
C GLY A 87 -6.51 -15.42 -6.83
N LEU A 88 -7.65 -15.60 -7.52
CA LEU A 88 -7.91 -15.00 -8.82
C LEU A 88 -8.70 -13.71 -8.65
N SER A 89 -8.40 -12.71 -9.47
CA SER A 89 -9.31 -11.59 -9.72
C SER A 89 -9.93 -11.76 -11.10
N PHE A 90 -11.05 -11.08 -11.34
CA PHE A 90 -11.62 -11.01 -12.68
C PHE A 90 -12.01 -9.58 -13.02
N GLU A 91 -11.99 -9.29 -14.32
CA GLU A 91 -12.60 -8.10 -14.87
C GLU A 91 -13.80 -8.50 -15.71
N LEU A 92 -14.97 -7.97 -15.38
CA LEU A 92 -16.19 -8.19 -16.14
C LEU A 92 -16.22 -7.24 -17.33
N ARG A 93 -16.21 -7.81 -18.55
CA ARG A 93 -16.25 -7.06 -19.81
C ARG A 93 -17.38 -7.57 -20.68
N GLU A 94 -17.98 -6.67 -21.44
CA GLU A 94 -19.02 -6.99 -22.41
C GLU A 94 -18.42 -6.99 -23.82
N VAL A 95 -18.63 -8.07 -24.57
CA VAL A 95 -18.02 -8.26 -25.90
C VAL A 95 -19.02 -8.78 -26.92
N HIS A 96 -18.79 -8.44 -28.19
CA HIS A 96 -19.59 -8.96 -29.30
C HIS A 96 -19.21 -10.41 -29.60
N PRO A 97 -20.15 -11.38 -29.53
CA PRO A 97 -19.86 -12.79 -29.74
C PRO A 97 -19.34 -13.05 -31.17
N ASP A 98 -19.93 -12.44 -32.19
CA ASP A 98 -19.53 -12.67 -33.60
C ASP A 98 -18.13 -12.12 -33.92
N ARG A 99 -17.78 -10.98 -33.31
CA ARG A 99 -16.45 -10.37 -33.49
C ARG A 99 -15.39 -11.15 -32.72
N LEU A 100 -15.73 -11.62 -31.52
CA LEU A 100 -14.87 -12.48 -30.72
C LEU A 100 -14.65 -13.83 -31.43
N ALA A 101 -15.68 -14.47 -31.97
CA ALA A 101 -15.58 -15.72 -32.72
C ALA A 101 -14.68 -15.58 -33.96
N ARG A 102 -14.79 -14.45 -34.69
CA ARG A 102 -13.87 -14.13 -35.79
C ARG A 102 -12.43 -13.95 -35.32
N ALA A 103 -12.21 -13.23 -34.22
CA ALA A 103 -10.88 -13.05 -33.65
C ALA A 103 -10.27 -14.38 -33.16
N LEU A 104 -11.10 -15.30 -32.67
CA LEU A 104 -10.69 -16.64 -32.23
C LEU A 104 -10.54 -17.65 -33.39
N GLY A 105 -10.90 -17.29 -34.61
CA GLY A 105 -10.90 -18.20 -35.76
C GLY A 105 -11.94 -19.33 -35.67
N THR A 106 -12.91 -19.21 -34.77
CA THR A 106 -14.01 -20.17 -34.56
C THR A 106 -15.29 -19.77 -35.27
N ALA A 107 -15.30 -18.60 -35.92
CA ALA A 107 -16.39 -18.21 -36.80
C ALA A 107 -16.54 -19.23 -37.94
N PRO A 108 -17.78 -19.58 -38.32
CA PRO A 108 -18.01 -20.47 -39.46
C PRO A 108 -17.27 -19.97 -40.70
N SER A 109 -16.58 -20.87 -41.40
CA SER A 109 -15.81 -20.57 -42.62
C SER A 109 -16.69 -19.79 -43.59
N VAL A 110 -16.23 -18.59 -43.95
CA VAL A 110 -16.92 -17.67 -44.83
C VAL A 110 -16.94 -18.24 -46.24
N ASP A 111 -17.96 -19.02 -46.55
CA ASP A 111 -18.46 -19.23 -47.92
C ASP A 111 -19.79 -18.47 -48.13
N ALA A 112 -20.33 -17.77 -47.11
CA ALA A 112 -21.67 -17.16 -47.15
C ALA A 112 -21.80 -15.72 -46.63
N ALA A 113 -20.71 -15.08 -46.17
CA ALA A 113 -20.77 -13.77 -45.49
C ALA A 113 -19.85 -12.69 -46.08
N GLU A 114 -19.34 -12.89 -47.30
CA GLU A 114 -18.46 -11.93 -47.98
C GLU A 114 -19.22 -10.70 -48.54
N ASP A 115 -20.55 -10.78 -48.65
CA ASP A 115 -21.40 -9.74 -49.25
C ASP A 115 -22.20 -8.87 -48.25
N ALA A 116 -22.12 -9.13 -46.94
CA ALA A 116 -22.83 -8.32 -45.94
C ALA A 116 -21.96 -7.12 -45.54
N PRO A 117 -22.42 -5.86 -45.75
CA PRO A 117 -21.65 -4.68 -45.37
C PRO A 117 -21.37 -4.74 -43.85
N ALA A 118 -20.12 -4.50 -43.47
CA ALA A 118 -19.75 -4.42 -42.07
C ALA A 118 -20.68 -3.41 -41.38
N PRO A 119 -21.29 -3.75 -40.22
CA PRO A 119 -22.20 -2.85 -39.54
C PRO A 119 -21.48 -1.53 -39.25
N THR A 120 -22.02 -0.44 -39.76
CA THR A 120 -21.46 0.91 -39.66
C THR A 120 -21.70 1.56 -38.29
N THR A 121 -22.49 0.92 -37.43
CA THR A 121 -22.84 1.37 -36.08
C THR A 121 -22.41 0.35 -35.02
N PHE A 122 -22.02 0.85 -33.84
CA PHE A 122 -21.67 0.03 -32.68
C PHE A 122 -22.95 -0.28 -31.89
N ALA A 123 -23.55 -1.45 -32.11
CA ALA A 123 -24.76 -1.88 -31.40
C ALA A 123 -24.41 -2.37 -29.99
N THR A 124 -25.09 -1.87 -28.96
CA THR A 124 -24.75 -2.17 -27.55
C THR A 124 -25.61 -3.29 -26.95
N ASP A 125 -26.66 -3.71 -27.67
CA ASP A 125 -27.68 -4.64 -27.20
C ASP A 125 -27.24 -6.11 -27.36
N ASP A 126 -26.39 -6.40 -28.35
CA ASP A 126 -25.90 -7.76 -28.67
C ASP A 126 -24.64 -8.15 -27.89
N LEU A 127 -24.28 -7.39 -26.85
CA LEU A 127 -23.09 -7.66 -26.07
C LEU A 127 -23.34 -8.78 -25.05
N VAL A 128 -22.36 -9.68 -24.94
CA VAL A 128 -22.39 -10.79 -24.00
C VAL A 128 -21.34 -10.56 -22.90
N PRO A 129 -21.66 -10.81 -21.62
CA PRO A 129 -20.71 -10.67 -20.53
C PRO A 129 -19.65 -11.78 -20.56
N VAL A 130 -18.40 -11.39 -20.32
CA VAL A 130 -17.25 -12.29 -20.21
C VAL A 130 -16.44 -11.90 -18.98
N LEU A 131 -16.10 -12.88 -18.14
CA LEU A 131 -15.18 -12.71 -17.03
C LEU A 131 -13.77 -13.02 -17.51
N LEU A 132 -12.89 -12.01 -17.46
CA LEU A 132 -11.48 -12.17 -17.76
C LEU A 132 -10.72 -12.44 -16.47
N TRP A 133 -10.34 -13.69 -16.27
CA TRP A 133 -9.64 -14.14 -15.07
C TRP A 133 -8.14 -13.85 -15.13
N GLN A 134 -7.58 -13.42 -14.00
CA GLN A 134 -6.15 -13.25 -13.83
C GLN A 134 -5.73 -13.53 -12.38
N PRO A 135 -4.46 -13.90 -12.13
CA PRO A 135 -3.96 -14.02 -10.76
C PRO A 135 -4.00 -12.66 -10.04
N LEU A 136 -4.52 -12.61 -8.81
CA LEU A 136 -4.60 -11.39 -8.00
C LEU A 136 -3.22 -10.75 -7.79
N ALA A 137 -2.17 -11.58 -7.69
CA ALA A 137 -0.79 -11.11 -7.57
C ALA A 137 -0.27 -10.38 -8.82
N ARG A 138 -0.90 -10.56 -9.99
CA ARG A 138 -0.58 -9.85 -11.23
C ARG A 138 -1.53 -8.70 -11.52
N ASP A 139 -2.57 -8.54 -10.70
CA ASP A 139 -3.52 -7.45 -10.87
C ASP A 139 -2.81 -6.12 -10.57
N PRO A 140 -2.72 -5.18 -11.53
CA PRO A 140 -2.09 -3.88 -11.32
C PRO A 140 -2.79 -3.05 -10.24
N ARG A 141 -4.02 -3.42 -9.87
CA ARG A 141 -4.77 -2.77 -8.79
C ARG A 141 -4.26 -3.17 -7.39
N VAL A 142 -3.73 -4.38 -7.24
CA VAL A 142 -3.13 -4.90 -6.00
C VAL A 142 -1.61 -4.73 -6.00
N SER A 143 -1.00 -4.76 -7.18
CA SER A 143 0.44 -4.62 -7.35
C SER A 143 0.85 -3.15 -7.28
N ILE A 144 1.82 -2.85 -6.40
CA ILE A 144 2.39 -1.52 -6.25
C ILE A 144 3.14 -1.17 -7.54
N THR A 145 2.52 -0.35 -8.37
CA THR A 145 3.12 0.15 -9.61
C THR A 145 3.76 1.50 -9.33
N THR A 146 5.05 1.63 -9.65
CA THR A 146 5.74 2.92 -9.63
C THR A 146 5.56 3.59 -10.99
N LEU A 147 5.04 4.82 -11.05
CA LEU A 147 4.88 5.54 -12.32
C LEU A 147 6.24 5.96 -12.89
N SER A 148 7.25 6.10 -12.03
CA SER A 148 8.62 6.46 -12.45
C SER A 148 9.70 5.88 -11.54
N ALA A 149 10.93 5.79 -12.08
CA ALA A 149 12.11 5.42 -11.29
C ALA A 149 12.40 6.44 -10.17
N GLN A 150 12.01 7.70 -10.35
CA GLN A 150 12.17 8.75 -9.34
C GLN A 150 11.29 8.50 -8.11
N GLU A 151 10.07 8.00 -8.29
CA GLU A 151 9.17 7.65 -7.18
C GLU A 151 9.73 6.49 -6.35
N ALA A 152 10.20 5.44 -7.00
CA ALA A 152 10.80 4.28 -6.32
C ALA A 152 11.99 4.70 -5.45
N PHE A 153 12.87 5.55 -6.00
CA PHE A 153 13.99 6.13 -5.25
C PHE A 153 13.51 7.02 -4.09
N GLY A 154 12.51 7.87 -4.32
CA GLY A 154 11.94 8.74 -3.30
C GLY A 154 11.32 7.97 -2.12
N ILE A 155 10.59 6.89 -2.40
CA ILE A 155 10.02 6.00 -1.37
C ILE A 155 11.15 5.40 -0.53
N TYR A 156 12.20 4.90 -1.18
CA TYR A 156 13.35 4.32 -0.50
C TYR A 156 14.06 5.32 0.43
N VAL A 157 14.32 6.55 -0.05
CA VAL A 157 14.95 7.60 0.76
C VAL A 157 14.07 8.01 1.94
N LYS A 158 12.75 8.16 1.73
CA LYS A 158 11.80 8.47 2.82
C LYS A 158 11.78 7.36 3.87
N ALA A 159 11.75 6.10 3.43
CA ALA A 159 11.80 4.95 4.34
C ALA A 159 13.11 4.91 5.13
N ALA A 160 14.26 5.13 4.47
CA ALA A 160 15.56 5.20 5.13
C ALA A 160 15.63 6.33 6.17
N LEU A 161 15.04 7.49 5.88
CA LEU A 161 14.97 8.62 6.79
C LEU A 161 14.11 8.29 8.01
N LEU A 162 12.94 7.68 7.83
CA LEU A 162 12.08 7.23 8.93
C LEU A 162 12.79 6.20 9.82
N VAL A 163 13.39 5.18 9.22
CA VAL A 163 14.16 4.16 9.95
C VAL A 163 15.35 4.79 10.67
N GLY A 164 16.05 5.70 10.00
CA GLY A 164 17.16 6.45 10.58
C GLY A 164 16.75 7.25 11.82
N ILE A 165 15.60 7.90 11.81
CA ILE A 165 15.05 8.59 12.98
C ILE A 165 14.76 7.61 14.12
N VAL A 166 14.15 6.46 13.82
CA VAL A 166 13.85 5.44 14.84
C VAL A 166 15.15 4.89 15.45
N LEU A 167 16.16 4.59 14.63
CA LEU A 167 17.47 4.13 15.08
C LEU A 167 18.24 5.22 15.85
N ALA A 168 18.11 6.48 15.45
CA ALA A 168 18.71 7.63 16.14
C ALA A 168 18.01 7.96 17.45
N SER A 169 16.77 7.50 17.66
CA SER A 169 15.94 7.91 18.79
C SER A 169 16.63 7.78 20.16
N PRO A 170 17.39 6.71 20.50
CA PRO A 170 18.05 6.63 21.80
C PRO A 170 19.11 7.73 21.99
N TRP A 171 19.84 8.05 20.92
CA TRP A 171 20.86 9.10 20.92
C TRP A 171 20.23 10.49 20.99
N ILE A 172 19.16 10.73 20.22
CA ILE A 172 18.44 12.01 20.23
C ILE A 172 17.83 12.27 21.60
N PHE A 173 17.17 11.27 22.20
CA PHE A 173 16.64 11.40 23.56
C PHE A 173 17.74 11.63 24.59
N TYR A 174 18.89 10.97 24.46
CA TYR A 174 20.03 11.23 25.34
C TYR A 174 20.51 12.68 25.26
N GLN A 175 20.69 13.23 24.06
CA GLN A 175 21.11 14.63 23.90
C GLN A 175 20.03 15.61 24.35
N LEU A 176 18.76 15.33 24.08
CA LEU A 176 17.62 16.14 24.53
C LEU A 176 17.58 16.22 26.06
N TRP A 177 17.67 15.07 26.73
CA TRP A 177 17.66 15.00 28.19
C TRP A 177 18.93 15.57 28.82
N THR A 178 20.10 15.46 28.16
CA THR A 178 21.33 16.11 28.62
C THR A 178 21.21 17.63 28.59
N PHE A 179 20.62 18.18 27.53
CA PHE A 179 20.32 19.60 27.42
C PHE A 179 19.33 20.06 28.51
N VAL A 180 18.23 19.32 28.70
CA VAL A 180 17.25 19.62 29.77
C VAL A 180 17.90 19.53 31.15
N ALA A 181 18.75 18.53 31.38
CA ALA A 181 19.46 18.35 32.65
C ALA A 181 20.34 19.55 32.98
N ALA A 182 20.94 20.21 31.99
CA ALA A 182 21.79 21.36 32.24
C ALA A 182 21.00 22.56 32.78
N GLY A 183 19.75 22.75 32.34
CA GLY A 183 18.83 23.75 32.88
C GLY A 183 18.23 23.42 34.26
N LEU A 184 18.36 22.17 34.73
CA LEU A 184 17.78 21.69 36.00
C LEU A 184 18.72 21.87 37.19
N TYR A 185 18.15 22.03 38.39
CA TYR A 185 18.92 22.05 39.63
C TYR A 185 19.63 20.71 39.86
N SER A 186 20.83 20.74 40.45
CA SER A 186 21.68 19.56 40.62
C SER A 186 21.00 18.38 41.33
N HIS A 187 20.03 18.64 42.22
CA HIS A 187 19.27 17.61 42.93
C HIS A 187 18.15 16.97 42.08
N GLU A 188 17.67 17.65 41.03
CA GLU A 188 16.61 17.16 40.14
C GLU A 188 17.15 16.34 38.95
N LYS A 189 18.46 16.47 38.65
CA LYS A 189 19.14 15.72 37.58
C LYS A 189 18.99 14.20 37.70
N ARG A 190 18.71 13.67 38.90
CA ARG A 190 18.46 12.24 39.12
C ARG A 190 17.25 11.74 38.34
N TRP A 191 16.21 12.57 38.17
CA TRP A 191 14.99 12.18 37.47
C TRP A 191 15.21 11.92 35.98
N VAL A 192 16.21 12.57 35.39
CA VAL A 192 16.58 12.41 33.98
C VAL A 192 16.90 10.94 33.66
N TRP A 193 17.56 10.23 34.57
CA TRP A 193 17.89 8.80 34.40
C TRP A 193 16.67 7.88 34.43
N THR A 194 15.57 8.30 35.05
CA THR A 194 14.29 7.57 35.04
C THR A 194 13.47 7.92 33.78
N PHE A 195 13.44 9.19 33.39
CA PHE A 195 12.63 9.64 32.26
C PHE A 195 13.25 9.31 30.89
N LEU A 196 14.57 9.20 30.79
CA LEU A 196 15.27 8.81 29.57
C LEU A 196 14.81 7.43 29.03
N PRO A 197 14.91 6.32 29.79
CA PRO A 197 14.44 5.02 29.31
C PRO A 197 12.93 4.98 29.14
N LEU A 198 12.16 5.74 29.94
CA LEU A 198 10.71 5.85 29.78
C LEU A 198 10.34 6.51 28.44
N SER A 199 11.05 7.57 28.05
CA SER A 199 10.84 8.28 26.78
C SER A 199 11.17 7.39 25.58
N ILE A 200 12.29 6.67 25.64
CA ILE A 200 12.68 5.70 24.60
C ILE A 200 11.64 4.57 24.52
N GLY A 201 11.23 4.02 25.67
CA GLY A 201 10.22 2.97 25.73
C GLY A 201 8.88 3.42 25.15
N LEU A 202 8.41 4.62 25.52
CA LEU A 202 7.15 5.17 25.01
C LEU A 202 7.21 5.49 23.52
N PHE A 203 8.36 5.98 23.03
CA PHE A 203 8.57 6.20 21.60
C PHE A 203 8.52 4.90 20.81
N LEU A 204 9.24 3.86 21.25
CA LEU A 204 9.23 2.56 20.58
C LEU A 204 7.86 1.87 20.69
N ALA A 205 7.17 2.02 21.82
CA ALA A 205 5.80 1.55 21.98
C ALA A 205 4.85 2.26 21.02
N GLY A 206 4.99 3.58 20.86
CA GLY A 206 4.22 4.38 19.89
C GLY A 206 4.47 3.95 18.45
N VAL A 207 5.74 3.76 18.06
CA VAL A 207 6.11 3.25 16.72
C VAL A 207 5.51 1.86 16.49
N SER A 208 5.60 0.99 17.49
CA SER A 208 5.04 -0.37 17.41
C SER A 208 3.51 -0.35 17.31
N LEU A 209 2.84 0.47 18.13
CA LEU A 209 1.38 0.63 18.08
C LEU A 209 0.92 1.16 16.71
N ALA A 210 1.59 2.20 16.20
CA ALA A 210 1.30 2.78 14.91
C ALA A 210 1.45 1.74 13.79
N PHE A 211 2.53 0.92 13.85
CA PHE A 211 2.81 -0.08 12.85
C PHE A 211 1.86 -1.29 12.90
N PHE A 212 1.64 -1.88 14.07
CA PHE A 212 0.88 -3.13 14.19
C PHE A 212 -0.64 -2.96 14.28
N PHE A 213 -1.14 -1.81 14.75
CA PHE A 213 -2.58 -1.62 14.96
C PHE A 213 -3.14 -0.51 14.06
N VAL A 214 -2.52 0.66 14.08
CA VAL A 214 -3.07 1.83 13.37
C VAL A 214 -2.96 1.65 11.86
N PHE A 215 -1.86 1.08 11.36
CA PHE A 215 -1.65 0.89 9.93
C PHE A 215 -2.76 0.05 9.29
N ASP A 216 -2.94 -1.19 9.73
CA ASP A 216 -3.98 -2.10 9.19
C ASP A 216 -5.39 -1.50 9.32
N PHE A 217 -5.70 -0.87 10.46
CA PHE A 217 -6.98 -0.21 10.68
C PHE A 217 -7.24 0.93 9.68
N VAL A 218 -6.27 1.81 9.49
CA VAL A 218 -6.39 2.95 8.57
C VAL A 218 -6.54 2.46 7.13
N LEU A 219 -5.79 1.43 6.73
CA LEU A 219 -5.89 0.86 5.39
C LEU A 219 -7.26 0.26 5.13
N SER A 220 -7.77 -0.57 6.04
CA SER A 220 -9.10 -1.16 5.92
C SER A 220 -10.19 -0.09 5.84
N TYR A 221 -10.08 0.96 6.66
CA TYR A 221 -11.05 2.05 6.66
C TYR A 221 -11.01 2.88 5.37
N LEU A 222 -9.81 3.23 4.88
CA LEU A 222 -9.63 4.03 3.67
C LEU A 222 -10.15 3.30 2.44
N LEU A 223 -9.88 2.00 2.31
CA LEU A 223 -10.32 1.21 1.16
C LEU A 223 -11.84 1.00 1.13
N GLN A 224 -12.49 0.94 2.29
CA GLN A 224 -13.94 0.78 2.37
C GLN A 224 -14.73 2.05 2.00
N PHE A 225 -14.11 3.23 2.09
CA PHE A 225 -14.75 4.53 1.81
C PHE A 225 -14.77 4.86 0.32
#